data_AF-A0A5E6Y2C5-F1
#
_entry.id   AF-A0A5E6Y2C5-F1
#
_cell.length_a   1.000
_cell.length_b   1.000
_cell.length_c   1.000
_cell.angle_alpha   90.00
_cell.angle_beta   90.00
_cell.angle_gamma   90.00
#
_symmetry.space_group_name_H-M   'P 1'
#
loop_
_entity.id
_entity.type
_entity.pdbx_description
1 polymer ?
#
loop_
_entity_poly.entity_id
_entity_poly.type
_entity_poly.pdbx_seq_one_letter_code
_entity_poly.pdbx_strand_id
1 'polypeptide(L)'
;MSAVIKSRDDLSFTTWDVEGRLINWPRNNPGVAEDWDKGIAFFDTEVSCLASHDETEAFNAIMWAIIGMGGRYTNLELGFVDRVARAAALGLRAMRGGATPFEPVDDWD
;
A
#
# COMPACT_ATOMS: atom_id res chain seq x y z
N MET A 1 4.36 -1.62 -22.27
CA MET A 1 4.99 -2.60 -21.37
C MET A 1 4.97 -1.98 -19.99
N SER A 2 4.19 -2.53 -19.05
CA SER A 2 4.27 -2.07 -17.66
C SER A 2 5.68 -2.36 -17.16
N ALA A 3 6.31 -1.40 -16.48
CA ALA A 3 7.58 -1.65 -15.83
C ALA A 3 7.44 -2.84 -14.87
N VAL A 4 8.47 -3.68 -14.78
CA VAL A 4 8.48 -4.80 -13.84
C VAL A 4 8.67 -4.23 -12.43
N ILE A 5 7.68 -4.40 -11.57
CA ILE A 5 7.72 -3.94 -10.18
C ILE A 5 8.56 -4.92 -9.37
N LYS A 6 9.69 -4.47 -8.80
CA LYS A 6 10.61 -5.29 -8.02
C LYS A 6 10.91 -4.72 -6.64
N SER A 7 10.71 -3.42 -6.46
CA SER A 7 10.98 -2.70 -5.23
C SER A 7 9.98 -1.56 -5.04
N ARG A 8 10.01 -0.92 -3.87
CA ARG A 8 9.22 0.29 -3.62
C ARG A 8 9.47 1.40 -4.64
N ASP A 9 10.67 1.51 -5.20
CA ASP A 9 11.02 2.56 -6.18
C ASP A 9 10.24 2.44 -7.50
N ASP A 10 9.71 1.25 -7.79
CA ASP A 10 8.95 0.99 -9.02
C ASP A 10 7.46 1.34 -8.86
N LEU A 11 7.01 1.69 -7.65
CA LEU A 11 5.62 2.01 -7.35
C LEU A 11 5.29 3.44 -7.77
N SER A 12 4.22 3.62 -8.54
CA SER A 12 3.82 4.88 -9.15
C SER A 12 3.40 5.94 -8.13
N PHE A 13 3.02 5.50 -6.92
CA PHE A 13 2.69 6.37 -5.79
C PHE A 13 3.91 6.72 -4.92
N THR A 14 5.12 6.38 -5.35
CA THR A 14 6.37 6.75 -4.68
C THR A 14 7.23 7.69 -5.51
N THR A 15 8.09 8.46 -4.84
CA THR A 15 9.13 9.24 -5.52
C THR A 15 10.27 9.56 -4.55
N TRP A 16 11.46 9.80 -5.10
CA TRP A 16 12.58 10.32 -4.31
C TRP A 16 12.46 11.84 -4.16
N ASP A 17 12.46 12.34 -2.93
CA ASP A 17 12.48 13.76 -2.66
C ASP A 17 13.89 14.38 -2.78
N VAL A 18 13.97 15.71 -2.64
CA VAL A 18 15.25 16.45 -2.75
C VAL A 18 16.25 16.12 -1.65
N GLU A 19 15.80 15.49 -0.56
CA GLU A 19 16.63 15.04 0.55
C GLU A 19 17.08 13.59 0.38
N GLY A 20 16.71 12.93 -0.73
CA GLY A 20 17.06 11.54 -0.99
C GLY A 20 16.24 10.55 -0.17
N ARG A 21 15.00 10.89 0.20
CA ARG A 21 14.05 9.98 0.85
C ARG A 21 13.02 9.48 -0.17
N LEU A 22 12.72 8.18 -0.12
CA LEU A 22 11.61 7.61 -0.89
C LEU A 22 10.28 7.88 -0.17
N ILE A 23 9.58 8.91 -0.61
CA ILE A 23 8.29 9.33 -0.08
C ILE A 23 7.13 8.63 -0.79
N ASN A 24 6.02 8.46 -0.09
CA ASN A 24 4.74 8.04 -0.69
C ASN A 24 3.87 9.27 -0.92
N TRP A 25 2.87 9.14 -1.80
CA TRP A 25 1.86 10.17 -2.05
C TRP A 25 2.43 11.54 -2.44
N PRO A 26 3.34 11.63 -3.44
CA PRO A 26 3.97 12.89 -3.81
C PRO A 26 2.96 13.95 -4.33
N ARG A 27 1.77 13.51 -4.72
CA ARG A 27 0.60 14.36 -5.00
C ARG A 27 -0.54 13.95 -4.08
N ASN A 28 -0.48 14.33 -2.81
CA ASN A 28 -1.64 14.20 -1.92
C ASN A 28 -2.69 15.23 -2.36
N ASN A 29 -3.85 14.78 -2.82
CA ASN A 29 -4.97 15.64 -3.21
C ASN A 29 -6.15 15.43 -2.24
N PRO A 30 -6.17 16.11 -1.08
CA PRO A 30 -7.22 15.91 -0.09
C PRO A 30 -8.61 16.16 -0.69
N GLY A 31 -9.51 15.19 -0.55
CA GLY A 31 -10.92 15.32 -0.94
C GLY A 31 -11.22 15.14 -2.44
N VAL A 32 -10.26 14.70 -3.25
CA VAL A 32 -10.50 14.33 -4.66
C VAL A 32 -11.11 12.94 -4.71
N ALA A 33 -12.42 12.86 -4.98
CA ALA A 33 -13.16 11.60 -4.99
C ALA A 33 -12.64 10.63 -6.05
N GLU A 34 -12.16 11.14 -7.18
CA GLU A 34 -11.62 10.35 -8.29
C GLU A 34 -10.29 9.65 -7.96
N ASP A 35 -9.63 10.04 -6.86
CA ASP A 35 -8.42 9.36 -6.39
C ASP A 35 -8.74 8.07 -5.60
N TRP A 36 -10.02 7.83 -5.26
CA TRP A 36 -10.47 6.60 -4.60
C TRP A 36 -10.10 5.35 -5.40
N ASP A 37 -10.51 5.28 -6.67
CA ASP A 37 -10.24 4.14 -7.54
C ASP A 37 -8.75 3.96 -7.81
N LYS A 38 -7.97 5.06 -7.78
CA LYS A 38 -6.51 4.99 -7.91
C LYS A 38 -5.88 4.34 -6.69
N GLY A 39 -6.34 4.69 -5.49
CA GLY A 39 -5.90 4.07 -4.24
C GLY A 39 -6.12 2.56 -4.25
N ILE A 40 -7.30 2.13 -4.69
CA ILE A 40 -7.62 0.69 -4.87
C ILE A 40 -6.65 0.06 -5.88
N ALA A 41 -6.49 0.69 -7.05
CA ALA A 41 -5.62 0.16 -8.10
C ALA A 41 -4.15 0.04 -7.66
N PHE A 42 -3.63 0.97 -6.86
CA PHE A 42 -2.27 0.89 -6.31
C PHE A 42 -2.06 -0.38 -5.48
N PHE A 43 -3.07 -0.77 -4.70
CA PHE A 43 -2.99 -1.99 -3.91
C PHE A 43 -3.16 -3.25 -4.78
N ASP A 44 -4.25 -3.31 -5.55
CA ASP A 44 -4.65 -4.51 -6.30
C ASP A 44 -3.70 -4.85 -7.44
N THR A 45 -3.05 -3.85 -8.02
CA THR A 45 -2.13 -4.04 -9.14
C THR A 45 -0.67 -3.98 -8.69
N GLU A 46 -0.24 -2.85 -8.13
CA GLU A 46 1.18 -2.60 -7.89
C GLU A 46 1.71 -3.34 -6.67
N VAL A 47 1.06 -3.17 -5.51
CA VAL A 47 1.46 -3.85 -4.27
C VAL A 47 1.27 -5.36 -4.39
N SER A 48 0.20 -5.83 -5.03
CA SER A 48 -0.01 -7.26 -5.31
C SER A 48 1.06 -7.86 -6.23
N CYS A 49 1.46 -7.14 -7.27
CA CYS A 49 2.57 -7.53 -8.14
C CYS A 49 3.88 -7.59 -7.35
N LEU A 50 4.18 -6.56 -6.56
CA LEU A 50 5.36 -6.52 -5.70
C LEU A 50 5.37 -7.68 -4.70
N ALA A 51 4.23 -8.00 -4.08
CA ALA A 51 4.11 -9.10 -3.12
C ALA A 51 4.33 -10.47 -3.76
N SER A 52 4.08 -10.61 -5.06
CA SER A 52 4.37 -11.83 -5.82
C SER A 52 5.87 -11.99 -6.09
N HIS A 53 6.62 -10.88 -6.09
CA HIS A 53 8.06 -10.86 -6.28
C HIS A 53 8.83 -10.95 -4.96
N ASP A 54 8.50 -10.08 -4.01
CA ASP A 54 9.08 -9.97 -2.67
C ASP A 54 8.02 -9.48 -1.67
N GLU A 55 7.60 -10.39 -0.80
CA GLU A 55 6.59 -10.07 0.23
C GLU A 55 7.10 -9.09 1.29
N THR A 56 8.41 -9.02 1.53
CA THR A 56 9.00 -8.07 2.48
C THR A 56 8.95 -6.66 1.93
N GLU A 57 9.25 -6.49 0.64
CA GLU A 57 9.12 -5.20 -0.04
C GLU A 57 7.65 -4.73 -0.09
N ALA A 58 6.71 -5.64 -0.34
CA ALA A 58 5.28 -5.30 -0.27
C ALA A 58 4.83 -4.92 1.14
N PHE A 59 5.30 -5.63 2.17
CA PHE A 59 5.08 -5.25 3.56
C PHE A 59 5.58 -3.82 3.85
N ASN A 60 6.81 -3.51 3.41
CA ASN A 60 7.38 -2.17 3.55
C ASN A 60 6.54 -1.13 2.81
N ALA A 61 6.12 -1.42 1.57
CA ALA A 61 5.28 -0.52 0.77
C ALA A 61 3.98 -0.16 1.51
N ILE A 62 3.26 -1.15 2.03
CA ILE A 62 2.01 -0.94 2.78
C ILE A 62 2.26 -0.12 4.06
N MET A 63 3.26 -0.51 4.84
CA MET A 63 3.60 0.17 6.08
C MET A 63 3.90 1.67 5.84
N TRP A 64 4.77 1.96 4.87
CA TRP A 64 5.16 3.34 4.56
C TRP A 64 4.04 4.13 3.88
N ALA A 65 3.18 3.49 3.10
CA ALA A 65 2.00 4.12 2.52
C ALA A 65 1.04 4.60 3.60
N ILE A 66 0.77 3.79 4.62
CA ILE A 66 -0.11 4.18 5.73
C ILE A 66 0.52 5.27 6.60
N ILE A 67 1.78 5.10 7.00
CA ILE A 67 2.51 6.08 7.81
C ILE A 67 2.64 7.43 7.08
N GLY A 68 2.88 7.38 5.77
CA GLY A 68 3.07 8.57 4.92
C GLY A 68 1.87 9.49 4.85
N MET A 69 0.64 9.02 5.14
CA MET A 69 -0.55 9.86 5.15
C MET A 69 -0.67 10.75 6.39
N GLY A 70 -0.14 10.31 7.54
CA GLY A 70 -0.35 10.99 8.81
C GLY A 70 0.57 12.19 9.06
N GLY A 71 1.74 12.24 8.39
CA GLY A 71 2.77 13.27 8.58
C GLY A 71 3.43 13.29 9.98
N ARG A 72 2.72 12.83 11.02
CA ARG A 72 3.18 12.56 12.38
C ARG A 72 2.59 11.22 12.81
N TYR A 73 3.38 10.41 13.51
CA TYR A 73 2.97 9.12 14.03
C TYR A 73 3.52 8.92 15.44
N THR A 74 2.78 8.15 16.23
CA THR A 74 3.13 7.71 17.57
C THR A 74 3.64 6.27 17.54
N ASN A 75 4.33 5.84 18.61
CA ASN A 75 4.71 4.42 18.75
C ASN A 75 3.49 3.49 18.79
N LEU A 76 2.32 3.98 19.23
CA LEU A 76 1.06 3.23 19.18
C LEU A 76 0.64 2.97 17.73
N GLU A 77 0.62 4.02 16.90
CA GLU A 77 0.27 3.91 15.49
C GLU A 77 1.29 3.05 14.72
N LEU A 78 2.59 3.19 14.99
CA LEU A 78 3.62 2.37 14.35
C LEU A 78 3.39 0.87 14.61
N GLY A 79 3.12 0.48 15.86
CA GLY A 79 2.85 -0.91 16.20
C GLY A 79 1.55 -1.45 15.57
N PHE A 80 0.51 -0.61 15.48
CA PHE A 80 -0.74 -0.97 14.81
C PHE A 80 -0.53 -1.17 13.31
N VAL A 81 0.15 -0.24 12.64
CA VAL A 81 0.42 -0.30 11.20
C VAL A 81 1.30 -1.49 10.84
N ASP A 82 2.30 -1.87 11.65
CA ASP A 82 3.08 -3.10 11.44
C ASP A 82 2.17 -4.33 11.37
N ARG A 83 1.20 -4.46 12.29
CA ARG A 83 0.28 -5.60 12.30
C ARG A 83 -0.69 -5.58 11.12
N VAL A 84 -1.18 -4.40 10.72
CA VAL A 84 -2.02 -4.25 9.52
C VAL A 84 -1.24 -4.65 8.26
N ALA A 85 0.00 -4.17 8.11
CA ALA A 85 0.83 -4.49 6.95
C ALA A 85 1.16 -5.99 6.88
N ARG A 86 1.43 -6.66 8.01
CA ARG A 86 1.59 -8.13 8.07
C ARG A 86 0.32 -8.88 7.67
N ALA A 87 -0.83 -8.44 8.15
CA ALA A 87 -2.12 -9.04 7.81
C ALA A 87 -2.42 -8.89 6.31
N ALA A 88 -2.15 -7.71 5.74
CA ALA A 88 -2.30 -7.45 4.31
C ALA A 88 -1.35 -8.31 3.47
N ALA A 89 -0.07 -8.43 3.86
CA ALA A 89 0.88 -9.32 3.16
C ALA A 89 0.45 -10.79 3.21
N LEU A 90 -0.07 -11.26 4.36
CA LEU A 90 -0.67 -12.59 4.48
C LEU A 90 -1.90 -12.74 3.56
N GLY A 91 -2.77 -11.74 3.50
CA GLY A 91 -3.94 -11.71 2.61
C GLY A 91 -3.54 -11.81 1.14
N LEU A 92 -2.55 -11.03 0.70
CA LEU A 92 -2.01 -11.10 -0.66
C LEU A 92 -1.46 -12.50 -0.97
N ARG A 93 -0.72 -13.11 -0.04
CA ARG A 93 -0.24 -14.49 -0.18
C ARG A 93 -1.39 -15.49 -0.31
N ALA A 94 -2.42 -15.36 0.53
CA ALA A 94 -3.59 -16.24 0.50
C ALA A 94 -4.38 -16.10 -0.82
N MET A 95 -4.56 -14.86 -1.31
CA MET A 95 -5.26 -14.60 -2.58
C MET A 95 -4.51 -15.17 -3.78
N ARG A 96 -3.17 -15.15 -3.79
CA ARG A 96 -2.40 -15.90 -4.81
C ARG A 96 -2.62 -17.41 -4.74
N GLY A 97 -2.94 -17.93 -3.55
CA GLY A 97 -3.37 -19.31 -3.33
C GLY A 97 -4.84 -19.58 -3.65
N GLY A 98 -5.58 -18.59 -4.15
CA GLY A 98 -7.00 -18.72 -4.54
C GLY A 98 -8.00 -18.37 -3.45
N ALA A 99 -7.58 -17.78 -2.32
CA ALA A 99 -8.51 -17.25 -1.34
C ALA A 99 -9.35 -16.11 -1.92
N THR A 100 -10.62 -16.05 -1.57
CA THR A 100 -11.53 -14.97 -1.96
C THR A 100 -11.23 -13.70 -1.14
N PRO A 101 -11.24 -12.50 -1.76
CA PRO A 101 -11.16 -11.24 -1.03
C PRO A 101 -12.26 -11.12 0.04
N PHE A 102 -11.95 -10.37 1.10
CA PHE A 102 -12.94 -10.02 2.12
C PHE A 102 -13.83 -8.89 1.60
N GLU A 103 -15.14 -9.11 1.62
CA GLU A 103 -16.15 -8.09 1.37
C GLU A 103 -16.82 -7.74 2.71
N PRO A 104 -16.77 -6.48 3.16
CA PRO A 104 -17.52 -6.06 4.34
C PRO A 104 -19.02 -6.21 4.09
N VAL A 105 -19.78 -6.44 5.16
CA VAL A 105 -21.24 -6.30 5.09
C VAL A 105 -21.54 -4.81 5.03
N ASP A 106 -22.20 -4.36 3.97
CA ASP A 106 -22.68 -2.98 3.85
C ASP A 106 -23.88 -2.78 4.80
N ASP A 107 -23.61 -2.48 6.07
CA ASP A 107 -24.62 -2.13 7.08
C ASP A 107 -24.93 -0.61 7.06
N TRP A 108 -25.01 0.00 5.89
CA TRP A 108 -25.45 1.38 5.73
C TRP A 108 -26.95 1.43 5.39
N ASP A 109 -27.80 1.32 6.41
CA ASP A 109 -29.20 1.79 6.37
C ASP A 109 -29.27 3.32 6.60
#